data_AF-A0ABC8CY46-F1
#
_entry.id   AF-A0ABC8CY46-F1
#
_cell.length_a   1.000
_cell.length_b   1.000
_cell.length_c   1.000
_cell.angle_alpha   90.00
_cell.angle_beta   90.00
_cell.angle_gamma   90.00
#
_symmetry.space_group_name_H-M   'P 1'
#
loop_
_entity.id
_entity.type
_entity.pdbx_description
1 polymer ?
#
loop_
_entity_poly.entity_id
_entity_poly.type
_entity_poly.pdbx_seq_one_letter_code
_entity_poly.pdbx_strand_id
1 'polypeptide(L)' 'MGGERLKVGKILETQQPGIHKQLNKNRKQNKKKCRRGKKQNLSFSDIMKLMRHDSYKRHRGALRQK' A
#
# COMPACT_ATOMS: atom_id res chain seq x y z
N MET A 1 39.73 19.43 -11.55
CA MET A 1 38.90 19.64 -10.35
C MET A 1 37.53 19.01 -10.63
N GLY A 2 37.36 17.73 -10.30
CA GLY A 2 36.08 17.05 -10.50
C GLY A 2 35.01 17.70 -9.63
N GLY A 3 34.04 18.38 -10.25
CA GLY A 3 32.94 19.00 -9.53
C GLY A 3 32.06 17.93 -8.90
N GLU A 4 32.22 17.69 -7.60
CA GLU A 4 31.31 16.85 -6.85
C GLU A 4 29.89 17.41 -6.98
N ARG A 5 29.01 16.62 -7.61
CA ARG A 5 27.61 16.99 -7.78
C ARG A 5 26.95 16.97 -6.40
N LEU A 6 26.93 18.12 -5.74
CA LEU A 6 26.30 18.29 -4.43
C LEU A 6 24.86 17.79 -4.50
N LYS A 7 24.55 16.79 -3.68
CA LYS A 7 23.19 16.25 -3.59
C LYS A 7 22.27 17.37 -3.12
N VAL A 8 21.19 17.62 -3.87
CA VAL A 8 20.19 18.67 -3.57
C VAL A 8 19.71 18.64 -2.11
N GLY A 9 19.65 17.47 -1.49
CA GLY A 9 19.34 17.33 -0.07
C GLY A 9 20.31 18.05 0.88
N LYS A 10 21.63 17.99 0.64
CA LYS A 10 22.64 18.68 1.47
C LYS A 10 22.59 20.20 1.29
N ILE A 11 22.24 20.65 0.09
CA ILE A 11 22.05 22.07 -0.22
C ILE A 11 20.81 22.60 0.52
N LEU A 12 19.69 21.88 0.46
CA LEU A 12 18.48 22.24 1.19
C LEU A 12 18.66 22.22 2.71
N GLU A 13 19.48 21.30 3.24
CA GLU A 13 19.78 21.23 4.67
C GLU A 13 20.52 22.48 5.18
N THR A 14 21.45 23.00 4.38
CA THR A 14 22.27 24.17 4.73
C THR A 14 21.57 25.49 4.43
N GLN A 15 20.93 25.62 3.27
CA GLN A 15 20.27 26.86 2.84
C GLN A 15 18.87 27.03 3.42
N GLN A 16 18.13 25.94 3.65
CA GLN A 16 16.71 25.97 4.03
C GLN A 16 16.35 24.90 5.07
N PRO A 17 16.87 25.01 6.30
CA PRO A 17 16.72 23.98 7.33
C PRO A 17 15.25 23.72 7.73
N GLY A 18 14.38 24.73 7.63
CA GLY A 18 12.94 24.59 7.88
C GLY A 18 12.26 23.65 6.87
N ILE A 19 12.51 23.86 5.58
CA ILE A 19 11.95 23.05 4.49
C ILE A 19 12.50 21.62 4.57
N HIS A 20 13.80 21.45 4.82
CA HIS A 20 14.41 20.13 5.00
C HIS A 20 13.75 19.32 6.13
N LYS A 21 13.49 19.95 7.29
CA LYS A 21 12.78 19.32 8.42
C LYS A 21 11.35 18.93 8.05
N GLN A 22 10.62 19.77 7.33
CA GLN A 22 9.25 19.50 6.92
C GLN A 22 9.16 18.34 5.92
N LEU A 23 10.03 18.32 4.90
CA LEU A 23 10.12 17.24 3.92
C LEU A 23 10.45 15.89 4.58
N ASN A 24 11.36 15.87 5.54
CA ASN A 24 11.72 14.64 6.27
C ASN A 24 10.57 14.13 7.18
N LYS A 25 9.82 15.03 7.82
CA LYS A 25 8.61 14.68 8.60
C LYS A 25 7.55 14.01 7.72
N ASN A 26 7.28 14.56 6.54
CA ASN A 26 6.29 14.04 5.60
C ASN A 26 6.67 12.63 5.08
N ARG A 27 7.96 12.39 4.80
CA ARG A 27 8.46 11.06 4.40
C ARG A 27 8.22 9.99 5.48
N LYS A 28 8.41 10.33 6.76
CA LYS A 28 8.15 9.41 7.88
C LYS A 28 6.66 9.11 8.05
N GLN A 29 5.79 10.11 7.84
CA GLN A 29 4.33 9.92 7.90
C GLN A 29 3.81 9.03 6.76
N ASN A 30 4.31 9.22 5.54
CA ASN A 30 3.91 8.40 4.39
C ASN A 30 4.35 6.93 4.54
N LYS A 31 5.54 6.67 5.12
CA LYS A 31 5.94 5.29 5.47
C LYS A 31 5.03 4.61 6.49
N LYS A 32 4.39 5.37 7.40
CA LYS A 32 3.39 4.81 8.34
C LYS A 32 2.11 4.39 7.63
N LYS A 33 1.71 5.07 6.56
CA LYS A 33 0.55 4.71 5.72
C LYS A 33 0.80 3.50 4.80
N CYS A 34 2.06 3.19 4.50
CA CYS A 34 2.43 1.98 3.74
C CYS A 34 2.38 0.68 4.56
N ARG A 35 2.14 0.74 5.87
CA ARG A 35 1.85 -0.47 6.65
C ARG A 35 0.47 -0.96 6.24
N ARG A 36 0.46 -1.91 5.29
CA ARG A 36 -0.63 -2.83 4.91
C ARG A 36 -1.90 -2.52 5.69
N GLY A 37 -2.83 -1.85 5.00
CA GLY A 37 -4.13 -1.49 5.53
C GLY A 37 -4.72 -2.63 6.34
N LYS A 38 -5.35 -2.26 7.47
CA LYS A 38 -6.11 -3.10 8.40
C LYS A 38 -6.15 -4.56 7.98
N LYS A 39 -5.51 -5.46 8.75
CA LYS A 39 -5.84 -6.90 8.69
C LYS A 39 -7.36 -6.97 8.73
N GLN A 40 -7.99 -7.22 7.59
CA GLN A 40 -9.41 -7.51 7.60
C GLN A 40 -9.48 -8.82 8.37
N ASN A 41 -10.12 -8.80 9.54
CA ASN A 41 -10.36 -9.99 10.34
C ASN A 41 -11.46 -10.81 9.65
N LEU A 42 -11.30 -11.09 8.36
CA LEU A 42 -12.18 -11.98 7.64
C LEU A 42 -11.92 -13.37 8.19
N SER A 43 -12.95 -13.90 8.81
CA SER A 43 -12.99 -15.31 9.19
C SER A 43 -12.95 -16.17 7.93
N PHE A 44 -12.59 -17.45 8.09
CA PHE A 44 -12.65 -18.41 6.99
C PHE A 44 -14.05 -18.46 6.34
N SER A 45 -15.11 -18.31 7.14
CA SER A 45 -16.49 -18.24 6.65
C SER A 45 -16.76 -17.03 5.76
N ASP A 46 -16.15 -15.87 6.03
CA ASP A 46 -16.34 -14.67 5.21
C ASP A 46 -15.73 -14.85 3.82
N ILE A 47 -14.55 -15.48 3.76
CA ILE A 47 -13.87 -15.82 2.50
C ILE A 47 -14.73 -16.84 1.71
N MET A 48 -15.24 -17.87 2.38
CA MET A 48 -16.10 -18.87 1.76
C MET A 48 -17.38 -18.26 1.19
N LYS A 49 -18.00 -17.31 1.90
CA LYS A 49 -19.19 -16.61 1.44
C LYS A 49 -18.89 -15.71 0.23
N LEU A 50 -17.73 -15.05 0.20
CA LEU A 50 -17.31 -14.22 -0.92
C LEU A 50 -17.00 -15.05 -2.17
N MET A 51 -16.35 -16.20 -2.02
CA MET A 51 -16.02 -17.09 -3.14
C MET A 51 -17.19 -17.96 -3.60
N ARG A 52 -18.33 -17.92 -2.89
CA ARG A 52 -19.52 -18.67 -3.27
C ARG A 52 -20.20 -17.99 -4.45
N HIS A 53 -20.18 -18.66 -5.60
CA HIS A 53 -20.91 -18.23 -6.79
C HIS A 53 -22.33 -18.82 -6.78
N ASP A 54 -23.33 -18.07 -6.31
CA ASP A 54 -24.73 -18.52 -6.28
C ASP A 54 -25.38 -18.62 -7.68
N SER A 55 -24.72 -18.08 -8.70
CA SER A 55 -25.17 -18.11 -10.09
C SER A 55 -25.04 -19.48 -10.75
N TYR A 56 -24.28 -20.42 -10.19
CA TYR A 56 -24.06 -21.74 -10.77
C TYR A 56 -24.39 -22.86 -9.76
N LYS A 57 -24.98 -23.94 -10.26
CA LYS A 57 -25.28 -25.16 -9.52
C LYS A 57 -24.74 -26.38 -10.26
N ARG A 58 -24.31 -27.40 -9.52
CA ARG A 58 -24.02 -28.71 -10.12
C ARG A 58 -25.33 -29.45 -10.37
N HIS A 59 -25.54 -29.91 -11.59
CA HIS A 59 -26.66 -30.76 -11.96
C HIS A 59 -26.13 -31.97 -12.75
N ARG A 60 -26.35 -33.18 -12.21
CA ARG A 60 -25.86 -34.43 -12.80
C ARG A 60 -24.35 -34.38 -13.12
N GLY A 61 -23.55 -33.89 -12.17
CA GLY A 61 -22.09 -33.76 -12.31
C GLY A 61 -21.62 -32.54 -13.10
N ALA A 62 -22.43 -31.99 -14.00
CA ALA A 62 -22.10 -30.81 -14.80
C ALA A 62 -22.38 -29.50 -14.06
N LEU A 63 -21.56 -28.48 -14.30
CA LEU A 63 -21.80 -27.12 -13.81
C LEU A 63 -22.82 -26.44 -14.73
N ARG A 64 -23.93 -25.95 -14.17
CA ARG A 64 -24.97 -25.23 -14.90
C ARG A 64 -25.23 -23.89 -14.23
N GLN A 65 -25.54 -22.86 -15.01
CA GLN A 65 -26.08 -21.64 -14.43
C GLN A 65 -27.44 -21.97 -13.78
N LYS A 66 -27.74 -21.32 -12.66
CA LYS A 66 -28.95 -21.60 -11.88
C LYS A 66 -30.21 -21.33 -12.68
#